data_AF-A0A955JH97-F1
#
_entry.id   AF-A0A955JH97-F1
#
_cell.length_a   1.000
_cell.length_b   1.000
_cell.length_c   1.000
_cell.angle_alpha   90.00
_cell.angle_beta   90.00
_cell.angle_gamma   90.00
#
_symmetry.space_group_name_H-M   'P 1'
#
loop_
_entity.id
_entity.type
_entity.pdbx_description
1 polymer ?
#
loop_
_entity_poly.entity_id
_entity_poly.type
_entity_poly.pdbx_seq_one_letter_code
_entity_poly.pdbx_strand_id
1 'polypeptide(L)' 'QGFGRLIRTESDEGTVAVLDTRLLTKGYGRAFLNAIPPVDVVED' A
#
# COMPACT_ATOMS: atom_id res chain seq x y z
N GLN A 1 -6.80 -6.68 -6.02
CA GLN A 1 -5.92 -7.85 -5.75
C GLN A 1 -4.46 -7.59 -6.17
N GLY A 2 -3.88 -6.42 -5.87
CA GLY A 2 -2.49 -6.09 -6.22
C GLY A 2 -1.47 -6.58 -5.18
N PHE A 3 -1.71 -6.28 -3.90
CA PHE A 3 -0.81 -6.61 -2.79
C PHE A 3 -0.54 -8.11 -2.61
N GLY A 4 -1.55 -8.96 -2.75
CA GLY A 4 -1.38 -10.42 -2.66
C GLY A 4 -0.60 -11.07 -3.81
N ARG A 5 -0.16 -10.28 -4.81
CA ARG A 5 0.77 -10.75 -5.85
C ARG A 5 2.23 -10.43 -5.54
N LEU A 6 2.47 -9.52 -4.58
CA LEU A 6 3.82 -9.10 -4.18
C LEU A 6 4.37 -9.96 -3.03
N ILE A 7 3.55 -10.27 -2.02
CA ILE A 7 3.96 -11.13 -0.89
C ILE A 7 3.48 -12.55 -1.18
N ARG A 8 4.39 -13.44 -1.59
CA ARG A 8 4.09 -14.86 -1.85
C ARG A 8 4.57 -15.77 -0.73
N THR A 9 5.56 -15.33 0.05
CA THR A 9 6.12 -16.05 1.21
C THR A 9 6.41 -15.09 2.36
N GLU A 10 6.47 -15.61 3.60
CA GLU A 10 6.65 -14.83 4.84
C GLU A 10 7.95 -14.01 4.86
N SER A 11 8.96 -14.43 4.08
CA SER A 11 10.27 -13.79 4.00
C SER A 11 10.42 -12.84 2.80
N ASP A 12 9.38 -12.64 1.99
CA ASP A 12 9.46 -11.73 0.84
C ASP A 12 9.41 -10.27 1.31
N GLU A 13 10.48 -9.53 1.03
CA GLU A 13 10.54 -8.08 1.18
C GLU A 13 10.36 -7.40 -0.18
N GLY A 14 9.61 -6.30 -0.21
CA GLY A 14 9.38 -5.55 -1.45
C GLY A 14 8.66 -4.24 -1.22
N THR A 15 8.71 -3.35 -2.21
CA THR A 15 8.10 -2.03 -2.14
C THR A 15 6.93 -1.93 -3.13
N VAL A 16 5.82 -1.34 -2.70
CA VAL A 16 4.67 -1.02 -3.55
C VAL A 16 4.65 0.47 -3.83
N ALA A 17 4.93 0.86 -5.08
CA ALA A 17 4.75 2.23 -5.52
C ALA A 17 3.30 2.45 -5.95
N VAL A 18 2.62 3.42 -5.33
CA VAL A 18 1.27 3.82 -5.73
C VAL A 18 1.30 5.23 -6.32
N LEU A 19 1.16 5.32 -7.63
CA LEU A 19 1.27 6.58 -8.38
C LEU A 19 -0.07 7.33 -8.46
N ASP A 20 -0.87 7.29 -7.38
CA ASP A 20 -2.18 7.91 -7.32
C ASP A 20 -2.28 8.87 -6.12
N THR A 21 -2.06 10.16 -6.38
CA THR A 21 -2.13 11.25 -5.39
C THR A 21 -3.51 11.39 -4.73
N ARG A 22 -4.54 10.75 -5.28
CA ARG A 22 -5.88 10.77 -4.66
C ARG A 22 -5.93 9.97 -3.37
N LEU A 23 -4.99 9.04 -3.15
CA LEU A 23 -4.86 8.34 -1.87
C LEU A 23 -4.45 9.26 -0.72
N LEU A 24 -3.85 10.42 -1.00
CA LEU A 24 -3.49 11.41 0.02
C LEU A 24 -4.59 12.45 0.22
N THR A 25 -5.32 12.77 -0.86
CA THR A 25 -6.24 13.92 -0.88
C THR A 25 -7.72 13.54 -0.66
N LYS A 26 -8.10 12.28 -0.86
CA LYS A 26 -9.48 11.82 -0.73
C LYS A 26 -9.66 10.97 0.52
N GLY A 27 -10.84 11.08 1.15
CA GLY A 27 -11.17 10.32 2.37
C GLY A 27 -11.08 8.80 2.21
N TYR A 28 -11.25 8.27 0.99
CA TYR A 28 -11.06 6.84 0.74
C TYR A 28 -9.61 6.38 0.87
N GLY A 29 -8.64 7.28 0.75
CA GLY A 29 -7.21 6.95 0.89
C GLY A 29 -6.87 6.39 2.26
N ARG A 30 -7.49 6.94 3.32
CA ARG A 30 -7.38 6.40 4.68
C ARG A 30 -7.98 5.01 4.80
N ALA A 31 -9.14 4.79 4.18
CA ALA A 31 -9.78 3.47 4.15
C ALA A 31 -8.94 2.44 3.38
N PHE A 32 -8.28 2.86 2.30
CA PHE A 32 -7.36 2.02 1.53
C PHE A 32 -6.13 1.60 2.35
N LEU A 33 -5.48 2.55 3.03
CA LEU A 33 -4.34 2.26 3.91
C LEU A 33 -4.72 1.35 5.08
N ASN A 34 -5.92 1.49 5.63
CA ASN A 34 -6.43 0.61 6.68
C ASN A 34 -6.80 -0.79 6.18
N ALA A 35 -6.98 -0.98 4.86
CA ALA A 35 -7.36 -2.26 4.26
C ALA A 35 -6.15 -3.13 3.89
N ILE A 36 -4.93 -2.58 3.99
CA ILE A 36 -3.68 -3.30 3.75
C ILE A 36 -2.96 -3.58 5.08
N PRO A 37 -2.01 -4.54 5.11
CA PRO A 37 -1.18 -4.76 6.29
C PRO A 37 -0.50 -3.46 6.74
N PRO A 38 -0.18 -3.31 8.04
CA PRO A 38 0.63 -2.19 8.51
C PRO A 38 1.96 -2.16 7.76
N VAL A 39 2.20 -1.07 7.05
CA VAL A 39 3.40 -0.82 6.25
C VAL A 39 3.86 0.60 6.50
N ASP A 40 5.16 0.84 6.40
CA ASP A 40 5.71 2.19 6.40
C ASP A 40 5.33 2.91 5.09
N VAL A 41 4.73 4.09 5.22
CA VAL A 41 4.40 4.96 4.09
C VAL A 41 5.50 6.00 3.96
N VAL A 42 6.13 6.04 2.79
CA VAL A 42 7.17 7.03 2.46
C VAL A 42 6.65 7.91 1.33
N GLU A 43 6.68 9.22 1.54
CA GLU A 43 6.38 10.26 0.55
C GLU A 43 7.72 10.86 0.09
N ASP A 44 7.87 11.11 -1.22
CA ASP A 44 9.02 11.85 -1.78
C ASP A 44 8.85 13.36 -1.62
#